data_AF-A0A933G803-F1
#
_entry.id   AF-A0A933G803-F1
#
_cell.length_a   1.000
_cell.length_b   1.000
_cell.length_c   1.000
_cell.angle_alpha   90.00
_cell.angle_beta   90.00
_cell.angle_gamma   90.00
#
_symmetry.space_group_name_H-M   'P 1'
#
loop_
_entity.id
_entity.type
_entity.pdbx_description
1 polymer ?
#
loop_
_entity_poly.entity_id
_entity_poly.type
_entity_poly.pdbx_seq_one_letter_code
_entity_poly.pdbx_strand_id
1 'polypeptide(L)'
;MKLINTRSDLMTLVAASLIVATVGSARAQDGTSAASGAFDAAPFGFSERSAGGKAYGVRWAEPRKVRRLAVEFAADATVPPTESLKVQYWHRHWNGRPDPIATEVAAGGEGWAAMDDWTNGEWKTAETQVQADGKSLVFTFAPTSVKEIKEAGDQPVSYRKTIKLRLVSEQELPRPVRFQAFTDAVCQPLTVRILWGKPAEASIRTDSDDPCRLEVFNGSVVAVRPVKDGKILVDDRMGWTLPAGAEDGIEADLVMAVDSINARYDRTIVTVRSKNRPLSFAAAEAARGDRILVDDLGVLVVRGDDPATLDGYRQTLKEFPGRTIYDRVARAGEQTLDRAWGDMPIKHPLWFVHGLPGDRNAMRQDPNGDIGITNVRHWFARKNVRSAKDSDRKEWTEQMLWVRFGFPEDSRRGGRELKDGYLPLLKTWWQDGPLYYEQKTILDKLQPDLTDIRLDDPTVLLVKVRVVNASATDSAQARLRITTHDKEGEKLTLEGDRIIAMRELPRFRCLIRAGGRGELAQQGDAIGWSLTLAPGESHELFVAVPSVTLDKDEEINALAKRDFEADA
;
A
#
# COMPACT_ATOMS: atom_id res chain seq x y z
N MET A 1 16.56 30.29 37.94
CA MET A 1 16.96 31.61 37.40
C MET A 1 16.62 31.61 35.92
N LYS A 2 15.55 32.33 35.54
CA LYS A 2 15.07 32.44 34.14
C LYS A 2 15.97 33.40 33.38
N LEU A 3 16.28 33.09 32.12
CA LEU A 3 16.77 34.08 31.16
C LEU A 3 16.15 33.79 29.79
N ILE A 4 15.15 34.61 29.48
CA ILE A 4 14.69 34.94 28.13
C ILE A 4 15.65 36.01 27.61
N ASN A 5 16.09 35.94 26.34
CA ASN A 5 16.35 37.18 25.60
C ASN A 5 16.22 37.01 24.08
N THR A 6 15.45 37.93 23.53
CA THR A 6 15.07 38.24 22.14
C THR A 6 16.12 39.09 21.40
N ARG A 7 16.13 39.05 20.05
CA ARG A 7 16.46 40.15 19.10
C ARG A 7 16.23 39.62 17.66
N SER A 8 15.22 40.07 16.91
CA SER A 8 15.00 41.35 16.19
C SER A 8 15.76 41.47 14.85
N ASP A 9 14.95 41.42 13.79
CA ASP A 9 14.90 42.25 12.57
C ASP A 9 16.15 42.56 11.74
N LEU A 10 16.06 42.21 10.44
CA LEU A 10 16.47 43.11 9.36
C LEU A 10 15.59 42.88 8.10
N MET A 11 14.67 43.83 7.86
CA MET A 11 13.98 44.03 6.59
C MET A 11 14.93 44.65 5.55
N THR A 12 14.88 44.21 4.29
CA THR A 12 15.33 45.01 3.14
C THR A 12 14.42 44.75 1.95
N LEU A 13 14.05 45.84 1.28
CA LEU A 13 12.96 46.01 0.32
C LEU A 13 13.55 46.48 -1.00
N VAL A 14 13.38 45.77 -2.12
CA VAL A 14 13.58 46.25 -3.52
C VAL A 14 12.76 45.35 -4.46
N ALA A 15 11.56 45.77 -4.87
CA ALA A 15 11.19 46.45 -6.13
C ALA A 15 10.74 45.48 -7.25
N ALA A 16 9.43 45.55 -7.55
CA ALA A 16 8.81 44.90 -8.70
C ALA A 16 8.94 45.79 -9.94
N SER A 17 9.43 45.22 -11.04
CA SER A 17 9.39 45.85 -12.37
C SER A 17 8.48 45.03 -13.29
N LEU A 18 7.32 45.61 -13.60
CA LEU A 18 6.48 45.22 -14.73
C LEU A 18 7.24 45.51 -16.04
N ILE A 19 7.38 44.51 -16.90
CA ILE A 19 7.70 44.72 -18.31
C ILE A 19 6.51 44.25 -19.14
N VAL A 20 5.87 45.22 -19.80
CA VAL A 20 4.87 45.05 -20.85
C VAL A 20 5.58 44.57 -22.11
N ALA A 21 5.23 43.39 -22.62
CA ALA A 21 5.70 42.92 -23.92
C ALA A 21 4.64 43.21 -24.98
N THR A 22 4.98 44.11 -25.90
CA THR A 22 4.22 44.48 -27.10
C THR A 22 4.28 43.37 -28.14
N VAL A 23 3.13 43.08 -28.76
CA VAL A 23 2.98 42.13 -29.87
C VAL A 23 3.57 42.74 -31.13
N GLY A 24 4.67 42.16 -31.62
CA GLY A 24 5.26 42.44 -32.92
C GLY A 24 5.17 41.20 -33.82
N SER A 25 4.32 41.25 -34.84
CA SER A 25 4.24 40.23 -35.88
C SER A 25 5.51 40.20 -36.72
N ALA A 26 6.23 39.07 -36.71
CA ALA A 26 7.23 38.74 -37.71
C ALA A 26 7.00 37.30 -38.18
N ARG A 27 6.66 37.17 -39.46
CA ARG A 27 6.63 35.90 -40.21
C ARG A 27 8.05 35.35 -40.27
N ALA A 28 8.27 34.16 -39.72
CA ALA A 28 9.42 33.32 -40.03
C ALA A 28 8.89 31.97 -40.53
N GLN A 29 9.23 31.65 -41.77
CA GLN A 29 8.98 30.36 -42.40
C GLN A 29 9.94 29.29 -41.87
N ASP A 30 9.39 28.09 -41.73
CA ASP A 30 10.01 26.76 -41.83
C ASP A 30 11.32 26.52 -41.08
N GLY A 31 11.13 26.17 -39.81
CA GLY A 31 11.98 25.24 -39.07
C GLY A 31 11.08 24.45 -38.14
N THR A 32 10.86 23.16 -38.44
CA THR A 32 10.00 22.27 -37.65
C THR A 32 10.61 22.07 -36.26
N SER A 33 10.28 22.98 -35.35
CA SER A 33 10.46 22.80 -33.91
C SER A 33 9.65 21.58 -33.49
N ALA A 34 10.32 20.54 -32.99
CA ALA A 34 9.68 19.41 -32.34
C ALA A 34 9.05 19.91 -31.03
N ALA A 35 7.86 20.47 -31.14
CA ALA A 35 7.11 21.02 -30.03
C ALA A 35 6.73 19.89 -29.05
N SER A 36 6.87 20.17 -27.75
CA SER A 36 6.32 19.35 -26.68
C SER A 36 4.79 19.27 -26.82
N GLY A 37 4.31 18.21 -27.45
CA GLY A 37 2.88 17.96 -27.65
C GLY A 37 2.22 17.29 -26.45
N ALA A 38 0.90 17.37 -26.33
CA ALA A 38 0.14 16.53 -25.40
C ALA A 38 0.29 15.05 -25.81
N PHE A 39 0.44 14.15 -24.84
CA PHE A 39 0.54 12.71 -25.12
C PHE A 39 -0.84 12.09 -25.36
N ASP A 40 -0.97 11.33 -26.46
CA ASP A 40 -2.14 10.51 -26.77
C ASP A 40 -1.86 9.04 -26.41
N ALA A 41 -2.56 8.53 -25.40
CA ALA A 41 -2.40 7.17 -24.91
C ALA A 41 -3.20 6.13 -25.71
N ALA A 42 -4.15 6.54 -26.55
CA ALA A 42 -5.05 5.60 -27.24
C ALA A 42 -4.34 4.59 -28.15
N PRO A 43 -3.28 4.95 -28.91
CA PRO A 43 -2.54 4.00 -29.74
C PRO A 43 -1.85 2.87 -28.96
N PHE A 44 -1.63 3.07 -27.66
CA PHE A 44 -0.93 2.12 -26.77
C PHE A 44 -1.88 1.24 -25.95
N GLY A 45 -3.13 1.12 -26.42
CA GLY A 45 -4.15 0.23 -25.86
C GLY A 45 -4.79 -0.69 -26.91
N PHE A 46 -5.62 -1.61 -26.42
CA PHE A 46 -6.43 -2.49 -27.23
C PHE A 46 -7.75 -1.81 -27.57
N SER A 47 -8.14 -1.79 -28.84
CA SER A 47 -9.44 -1.26 -29.24
C SER A 47 -10.58 -2.07 -28.60
N GLU A 48 -11.55 -1.36 -28.02
CA GLU A 48 -12.76 -1.92 -27.43
C GLU A 48 -13.97 -1.53 -28.28
N ARG A 49 -14.84 -2.49 -28.59
CA ARG A 49 -16.06 -2.26 -29.36
C ARG A 49 -17.21 -3.03 -28.73
N SER A 50 -18.37 -2.38 -28.60
CA SER A 50 -19.59 -3.08 -28.19
C SER A 50 -20.18 -3.89 -29.35
N ALA A 51 -20.77 -5.03 -29.03
CA ALA A 51 -21.68 -5.71 -29.95
C ALA A 51 -22.83 -4.76 -30.28
N GLY A 52 -23.04 -4.46 -31.57
CA GLY A 52 -24.08 -3.54 -32.04
C GLY A 52 -23.62 -2.14 -32.46
N GLY A 53 -22.30 -1.85 -32.47
CA GLY A 53 -21.78 -0.63 -33.12
C GLY A 53 -22.09 0.69 -32.42
N LYS A 54 -22.56 0.64 -31.17
CA LYS A 54 -22.96 1.81 -30.38
C LYS A 54 -21.86 2.41 -29.52
N ALA A 55 -20.68 1.79 -29.48
CA ALA A 55 -19.55 2.25 -28.69
C ALA A 55 -18.21 1.97 -29.35
N TYR A 56 -17.29 2.93 -29.25
CA TYR A 56 -15.88 2.78 -29.57
C TYR A 56 -15.04 3.22 -28.38
N GLY A 57 -14.02 2.44 -28.07
CA GLY A 57 -13.15 2.73 -26.95
C GLY A 57 -11.80 2.07 -27.05
N VAL A 58 -11.09 2.15 -25.95
CA VAL A 58 -9.75 1.60 -25.77
C VAL A 58 -9.65 1.04 -24.36
N ARG A 59 -8.88 -0.04 -24.22
CA ARG A 59 -8.47 -0.65 -22.97
C ARG A 59 -6.96 -0.68 -22.89
N TRP A 60 -6.40 -0.32 -21.75
CA TRP A 60 -4.96 -0.41 -21.49
C TRP A 60 -4.63 -1.62 -20.60
N ALA A 61 -3.34 -1.94 -20.49
CA ALA A 61 -2.86 -2.94 -19.54
C ALA A 61 -2.81 -2.39 -18.11
N GLU A 62 -2.62 -1.07 -17.97
CA GLU A 62 -2.51 -0.36 -16.69
C GLU A 62 -3.43 0.88 -16.69
N PRO A 63 -3.92 1.32 -15.51
CA PRO A 63 -4.73 2.53 -15.42
C PRO A 63 -4.00 3.78 -15.91
N ARG A 64 -4.70 4.62 -16.68
CA ARG A 64 -4.24 5.91 -17.20
C ARG A 64 -4.99 7.06 -16.52
N LYS A 65 -4.38 8.23 -16.37
CA LYS A 65 -5.05 9.47 -15.93
C LYS A 65 -5.53 10.24 -17.16
N VAL A 66 -6.68 9.87 -17.70
CA VAL A 66 -7.20 10.51 -18.92
C VAL A 66 -7.85 11.85 -18.57
N ARG A 67 -7.43 12.93 -19.23
CA ARG A 67 -7.92 14.31 -19.07
C ARG A 67 -8.98 14.68 -20.11
N ARG A 68 -8.81 14.17 -21.32
CA ARG A 68 -9.61 14.57 -22.47
C ARG A 68 -9.68 13.47 -23.51
N LEU A 69 -10.83 13.32 -24.14
CA LEU A 69 -11.05 12.45 -25.29
C LEU A 69 -11.30 13.32 -26.52
N ALA A 70 -10.53 13.14 -27.59
CA ALA A 70 -10.83 13.73 -28.89
C ALA A 70 -11.17 12.65 -29.90
N VAL A 71 -12.23 12.87 -30.67
CA VAL A 71 -12.75 11.91 -31.64
C VAL A 71 -13.01 12.63 -32.95
N GLU A 72 -12.51 12.09 -34.04
CA GLU A 72 -12.73 12.59 -35.39
C GLU A 72 -13.47 11.54 -36.19
N PHE A 73 -14.52 11.94 -36.90
CA PHE A 73 -15.27 11.09 -37.82
C PHE A 73 -15.00 11.47 -39.27
N ALA A 74 -15.24 10.53 -40.19
CA ALA A 74 -15.12 10.81 -41.62
C ALA A 74 -16.07 11.95 -42.05
N ALA A 75 -15.69 12.70 -43.08
CA ALA A 75 -16.43 13.89 -43.52
C ALA A 75 -17.89 13.57 -43.93
N ASP A 76 -18.11 12.39 -44.51
CA ASP A 76 -19.39 11.84 -44.95
C ASP A 76 -20.16 11.09 -43.85
N ALA A 77 -19.58 10.93 -42.65
CA ALA A 77 -20.21 10.20 -41.57
C ALA A 77 -21.38 10.99 -40.94
N THR A 78 -22.50 10.29 -40.72
CA THR A 78 -23.62 10.82 -39.91
C THR A 78 -23.30 10.64 -38.42
N VAL A 79 -22.82 11.72 -37.79
CA VAL A 79 -22.48 11.72 -36.37
C VAL A 79 -23.73 12.05 -35.55
N PRO A 80 -24.06 11.26 -34.50
CA PRO A 80 -25.18 11.57 -33.62
C PRO A 80 -25.02 12.95 -32.96
N PRO A 81 -26.13 13.61 -32.56
CA PRO A 81 -26.07 14.88 -31.85
C PRO A 81 -25.22 14.77 -30.58
N THR A 82 -24.44 15.80 -30.26
CA THR A 82 -23.46 15.76 -29.16
C THR A 82 -24.06 15.44 -27.80
N GLU A 83 -25.30 15.86 -27.55
CA GLU A 83 -26.08 15.59 -26.34
C GLU A 83 -26.49 14.12 -26.18
N SER A 84 -26.48 13.36 -27.28
CA SER A 84 -26.73 11.91 -27.27
C SER A 84 -25.45 11.10 -27.05
N LEU A 85 -24.29 11.75 -27.11
CA LEU A 85 -22.98 11.12 -26.93
C LEU A 85 -22.54 11.22 -25.47
N LYS A 86 -22.04 10.11 -24.94
CA LYS A 86 -21.55 10.03 -23.55
C LYS A 86 -20.17 9.41 -23.54
N VAL A 87 -19.29 9.95 -22.69
CA VAL A 87 -18.00 9.31 -22.38
C VAL A 87 -18.17 8.43 -21.15
N GLN A 88 -17.79 7.17 -21.28
CA GLN A 88 -17.80 6.21 -20.18
C GLN A 88 -16.41 5.68 -19.89
N TYR A 89 -16.13 5.44 -18.62
CA TYR A 89 -14.89 4.85 -18.15
C TYR A 89 -15.18 3.65 -17.24
N TRP A 90 -14.21 2.76 -17.15
CA TRP A 90 -14.30 1.58 -16.28
C TRP A 90 -13.85 1.93 -14.86
N HIS A 91 -14.62 1.53 -13.86
CA HIS A 91 -14.41 1.92 -12.45
C HIS A 91 -14.70 0.78 -11.48
N ARG A 92 -13.90 0.66 -10.42
CA ARG A 92 -14.23 -0.13 -9.23
C ARG A 92 -13.77 0.50 -7.91
N HIS A 93 -12.49 0.82 -7.80
CA HIS A 93 -11.80 1.14 -6.54
C HIS A 93 -11.28 2.57 -6.45
N TRP A 94 -10.98 3.22 -7.59
CA TRP A 94 -10.47 4.58 -7.56
C TRP A 94 -11.47 5.53 -6.86
N ASN A 95 -11.02 6.25 -5.84
CA ASN A 95 -11.87 7.06 -4.96
C ASN A 95 -12.16 8.48 -5.51
N GLY A 96 -11.78 8.78 -6.74
CA GLY A 96 -12.01 10.09 -7.36
C GLY A 96 -11.07 11.20 -6.89
N ARG A 97 -10.02 10.88 -6.12
CA ARG A 97 -9.03 11.83 -5.57
C ARG A 97 -7.68 11.71 -6.29
N PRO A 98 -6.74 12.66 -6.06
CA PRO A 98 -5.34 12.51 -6.47
C PRO A 98 -4.72 11.22 -5.92
N ASP A 99 -3.73 10.66 -6.62
CA ASP A 99 -2.90 9.63 -6.00
C ASP A 99 -2.16 10.23 -4.79
N PRO A 100 -2.01 9.48 -3.69
CA PRO A 100 -1.22 9.94 -2.55
C PRO A 100 0.25 10.12 -2.94
N ILE A 101 0.93 11.06 -2.28
CA ILE A 101 2.36 11.29 -2.52
C ILE A 101 3.12 10.15 -1.81
N ALA A 102 4.13 9.57 -2.46
CA ALA A 102 4.84 8.39 -1.93
C ALA A 102 5.45 8.58 -0.52
N THR A 103 5.76 9.81 -0.12
CA THR A 103 6.23 10.14 1.24
C THR A 103 5.14 10.07 2.31
N GLU A 104 3.87 10.08 1.91
CA GLU A 104 2.69 10.05 2.78
C GLU A 104 2.17 8.62 3.02
N VAL A 105 2.77 7.61 2.38
CA VAL A 105 2.30 6.22 2.42
C VAL A 105 3.40 5.29 2.94
N ALA A 106 3.09 4.50 3.97
CA ALA A 106 4.00 3.46 4.46
C ALA A 106 4.14 2.33 3.43
N ALA A 107 5.37 1.93 3.11
CA ALA A 107 5.72 1.02 2.01
C ALA A 107 4.96 -0.33 2.00
N GLY A 108 4.53 -0.84 3.16
CA GLY A 108 3.79 -2.09 3.26
C GLY A 108 2.35 -2.02 2.75
N GLY A 109 1.70 -0.84 2.77
CA GLY A 109 0.31 -0.68 2.35
C GLY A 109 0.13 -0.55 0.84
N GLU A 110 1.12 0.01 0.12
CA GLU A 110 1.01 0.25 -1.33
C GLU A 110 0.90 -1.04 -2.14
N GLY A 111 1.63 -2.09 -1.76
CA GLY A 111 1.60 -3.38 -2.46
C GLY A 111 0.24 -4.09 -2.39
N TRP A 112 -0.62 -3.67 -1.46
CA TRP A 112 -1.98 -4.21 -1.26
C TRP A 112 -3.07 -3.20 -1.59
N ALA A 113 -2.72 -2.05 -2.16
CA ALA A 113 -3.70 -1.06 -2.58
C ALA A 113 -4.62 -1.66 -3.65
N ALA A 114 -5.93 -1.53 -3.46
CA ALA A 114 -6.89 -2.02 -4.42
C ALA A 114 -6.72 -1.30 -5.77
N MET A 115 -6.60 -2.08 -6.85
CA MET A 115 -6.48 -1.57 -8.22
C MET A 115 -7.62 -2.09 -9.09
N ASP A 116 -8.06 -1.27 -10.03
CA ASP A 116 -9.07 -1.67 -11.00
C ASP A 116 -8.50 -2.70 -11.97
N ASP A 117 -9.24 -3.78 -12.20
CA ASP A 117 -8.97 -4.77 -13.25
C ASP A 117 -10.02 -4.70 -14.36
N TRP A 118 -9.76 -5.33 -15.50
CA TRP A 118 -10.63 -5.23 -16.68
C TRP A 118 -11.91 -6.07 -16.62
N THR A 119 -12.12 -6.88 -15.57
CA THR A 119 -13.26 -7.81 -15.44
C THR A 119 -14.25 -7.46 -14.33
N ASN A 120 -13.79 -6.87 -13.23
CA ASN A 120 -14.59 -6.77 -12.00
C ASN A 120 -15.12 -5.36 -11.70
N GLY A 121 -14.97 -4.42 -12.64
CA GLY A 121 -15.53 -3.07 -12.53
C GLY A 121 -16.88 -2.91 -13.23
N GLU A 122 -17.30 -1.66 -13.35
CA GLU A 122 -18.50 -1.25 -14.08
C GLU A 122 -18.23 -0.04 -14.98
N TRP A 123 -19.06 0.15 -15.99
CA TRP A 123 -19.02 1.35 -16.82
C TRP A 123 -19.73 2.50 -16.11
N LYS A 124 -19.00 3.56 -15.82
CA LYS A 124 -19.56 4.82 -15.31
C LYS A 124 -19.57 5.89 -16.39
N THR A 125 -20.63 6.68 -16.43
CA THR A 125 -20.72 7.85 -17.31
C THR A 125 -20.04 9.02 -16.65
N ALA A 126 -19.03 9.58 -17.31
CA ALA A 126 -18.34 10.76 -16.82
C ALA A 126 -19.12 12.03 -17.18
N GLU A 127 -19.06 13.02 -16.29
CA GLU A 127 -19.50 14.36 -16.62
C GLU A 127 -18.44 15.05 -17.50
N THR A 128 -18.84 15.51 -18.68
CA THR A 128 -17.93 16.09 -19.68
C THR A 128 -18.51 17.35 -20.32
N GLN A 129 -17.64 18.28 -20.66
CA GLN A 129 -17.94 19.36 -21.61
C GLN A 129 -17.49 18.94 -23.00
N VAL A 130 -18.35 19.12 -24.00
CA VAL A 130 -18.06 18.79 -25.40
C VAL A 130 -17.90 20.06 -26.23
N GLN A 131 -16.83 20.11 -27.00
CA GLN A 131 -16.61 21.11 -28.06
C GLN A 131 -16.68 20.39 -29.39
N ALA A 132 -17.50 20.91 -30.31
CA ALA A 132 -17.67 20.37 -31.65
C ALA A 132 -17.16 21.38 -32.68
N ASP A 133 -16.29 20.91 -33.56
CA ASP A 133 -15.84 21.62 -34.76
C ASP A 133 -16.04 20.70 -35.97
N GLY A 134 -17.14 20.88 -36.68
CA GLY A 134 -17.55 19.99 -37.78
C GLY A 134 -17.73 18.54 -37.33
N LYS A 135 -16.80 17.66 -37.73
CA LYS A 135 -16.79 16.21 -37.42
C LYS A 135 -15.76 15.83 -36.33
N SER A 136 -15.15 16.85 -35.71
CA SER A 136 -14.20 16.69 -34.63
C SER A 136 -14.87 17.07 -33.31
N LEU A 137 -14.89 16.13 -32.36
CA LEU A 137 -15.48 16.31 -31.05
C LEU A 137 -14.40 16.17 -29.97
N VAL A 138 -14.38 17.11 -29.04
CA VAL A 138 -13.45 17.11 -27.91
C VAL A 138 -14.23 17.11 -26.61
N PHE A 139 -14.09 16.06 -25.82
CA PHE A 139 -14.71 15.88 -24.51
C PHE A 139 -13.68 16.10 -23.41
N THR A 140 -13.90 17.12 -22.58
CA THR A 140 -13.07 17.42 -21.41
C THR A 140 -13.81 17.04 -20.14
N PHE A 141 -13.16 16.30 -19.24
CA PHE A 141 -13.80 15.88 -17.98
C PHE A 141 -14.04 17.06 -17.04
N ALA A 142 -15.24 17.13 -16.48
CA ALA A 142 -15.50 17.96 -15.32
C ALA A 142 -14.76 17.42 -14.07
N PRO A 143 -14.50 18.26 -13.05
CA PRO A 143 -13.97 17.78 -11.78
C PRO A 143 -14.83 16.65 -11.20
N THR A 144 -14.21 15.65 -10.58
CA THR A 144 -14.93 14.56 -9.89
C THR A 144 -15.88 15.11 -8.82
N SER A 145 -17.01 14.43 -8.62
CA SER A 145 -18.01 14.86 -7.63
C SER A 145 -18.61 13.66 -6.89
N VAL A 146 -19.22 13.92 -5.73
CA VAL A 146 -19.95 12.93 -4.92
C VAL A 146 -21.11 12.27 -5.68
N LYS A 147 -21.61 12.90 -6.74
CA LYS A 147 -22.65 12.32 -7.63
C LYS A 147 -22.08 11.20 -8.49
N GLU A 148 -20.81 11.29 -8.87
CA GLU A 148 -20.13 10.33 -9.74
C GLU A 148 -19.42 9.22 -8.93
N ILE A 149 -18.73 9.62 -7.86
CA ILE A 149 -18.00 8.73 -6.95
C ILE A 149 -18.31 9.20 -5.52
N LYS A 150 -18.97 8.37 -4.72
CA LYS A 150 -19.42 8.76 -3.36
C LYS A 150 -18.26 9.18 -2.45
N GLU A 151 -17.08 8.59 -2.68
CA GLU A 151 -15.86 8.84 -1.93
C GLU A 151 -15.06 10.05 -2.45
N ALA A 152 -15.49 10.69 -3.55
CA ALA A 152 -14.92 11.94 -4.04
C ALA A 152 -15.03 12.97 -2.92
N GLY A 153 -13.89 13.28 -2.30
CA GLY A 153 -13.81 14.17 -1.16
C GLY A 153 -13.87 15.63 -1.59
N ASP A 154 -13.21 16.46 -0.80
CA ASP A 154 -13.02 17.91 -1.00
C ASP A 154 -11.90 18.26 -2.01
N GLN A 155 -11.19 17.26 -2.55
CA GLN A 155 -10.11 17.44 -3.52
C GLN A 155 -10.50 16.85 -4.90
N PRO A 156 -11.37 17.53 -5.66
CA PRO A 156 -11.82 17.01 -6.95
C PRO A 156 -10.71 17.08 -8.00
N VAL A 157 -10.73 16.15 -8.96
CA VAL A 157 -9.78 16.11 -10.07
C VAL A 157 -10.47 16.09 -11.42
N SER A 158 -9.89 16.77 -12.40
CA SER A 158 -10.43 16.85 -13.77
C SER A 158 -9.83 15.78 -14.70
N TYR A 159 -9.52 14.61 -14.16
CA TYR A 159 -9.14 13.42 -14.93
C TYR A 159 -9.97 12.23 -14.47
N ARG A 160 -9.95 11.14 -15.23
CA ARG A 160 -10.45 9.84 -14.78
C ARG A 160 -9.30 8.83 -14.80
N LYS A 161 -8.99 8.26 -13.63
CA LYS A 161 -8.02 7.16 -13.52
C LYS A 161 -8.74 5.88 -13.90
N THR A 162 -8.42 5.31 -15.07
CA THR A 162 -9.16 4.17 -15.61
C THR A 162 -8.32 3.29 -16.51
N ILE A 163 -8.68 2.00 -16.59
CA ILE A 163 -8.09 1.03 -17.52
C ILE A 163 -8.89 0.90 -18.83
N LYS A 164 -10.14 1.41 -18.90
CA LYS A 164 -10.91 1.46 -20.16
C LYS A 164 -11.67 2.77 -20.31
N LEU A 165 -11.77 3.24 -21.53
CA LEU A 165 -12.51 4.44 -21.91
C LEU A 165 -13.28 4.16 -23.19
N ARG A 166 -14.53 4.64 -23.30
CA ARG A 166 -15.32 4.55 -24.52
C ARG A 166 -16.22 5.76 -24.73
N LEU A 167 -16.45 6.10 -25.99
CA LEU A 167 -17.55 6.93 -26.44
C LEU A 167 -18.75 6.02 -26.71
N VAL A 168 -19.94 6.38 -26.19
CA VAL A 168 -21.19 5.65 -26.42
C VAL A 168 -22.28 6.55 -26.97
N SER A 169 -23.18 5.97 -27.77
CA SER A 169 -24.41 6.59 -28.24
C SER A 169 -25.59 5.63 -28.08
N GLU A 170 -26.80 6.17 -27.96
CA GLU A 170 -28.03 5.37 -28.06
C GLU A 170 -28.31 4.95 -29.53
N GLN A 171 -27.77 5.71 -30.48
CA GLN A 171 -27.85 5.48 -31.92
C GLN A 171 -26.61 4.71 -32.41
N GLU A 172 -26.64 4.25 -33.67
CA GLU A 172 -25.44 3.69 -34.29
C GLU A 172 -24.35 4.76 -34.37
N LEU A 173 -23.14 4.42 -33.91
CA LEU A 173 -22.02 5.33 -33.90
C LEU A 173 -21.13 4.98 -35.11
N PRO A 174 -20.84 5.92 -36.03
CA PRO A 174 -19.86 5.68 -37.08
C PRO A 174 -18.49 5.40 -36.47
N ARG A 175 -17.67 4.61 -37.14
CA ARG A 175 -16.29 4.34 -36.68
C ARG A 175 -15.48 5.64 -36.75
N PRO A 176 -14.86 6.09 -35.64
CA PRO A 176 -13.95 7.23 -35.68
C PRO A 176 -12.74 6.94 -36.59
N VAL A 177 -12.33 7.95 -37.35
CA VAL A 177 -11.05 7.93 -38.07
C VAL A 177 -9.88 8.25 -37.15
N ARG A 178 -10.13 9.02 -36.07
CA ARG A 178 -9.20 9.20 -34.96
C ARG A 178 -9.93 9.09 -33.62
N PHE A 179 -9.30 8.42 -32.68
CA PHE A 179 -9.77 8.30 -31.30
C PHE A 179 -8.57 8.51 -30.39
N GLN A 180 -8.53 9.63 -29.69
CA GLN A 180 -7.34 10.11 -28.97
C GLN A 180 -7.68 10.34 -27.50
N ALA A 181 -6.89 9.74 -26.61
CA ALA A 181 -7.08 9.84 -25.17
C ALA A 181 -5.87 10.54 -24.55
N PHE A 182 -6.02 11.83 -24.23
CA PHE A 182 -4.95 12.65 -23.70
C PHE A 182 -4.83 12.48 -22.19
N THR A 183 -3.60 12.28 -21.70
CA THR A 183 -3.29 12.16 -20.27
C THR A 183 -2.57 13.39 -19.72
N ASP A 184 -2.05 13.32 -18.49
CA ASP A 184 -1.17 14.34 -17.91
C ASP A 184 0.26 14.29 -18.49
N ALA A 185 0.60 13.23 -19.23
CA ALA A 185 1.89 13.11 -19.85
C ALA A 185 2.03 14.07 -21.05
N VAL A 186 3.26 14.54 -21.26
CA VAL A 186 3.66 15.33 -22.41
C VAL A 186 4.72 14.60 -23.22
N CYS A 187 4.72 14.83 -24.52
CA CYS A 187 5.75 14.34 -25.42
C CYS A 187 7.00 15.22 -25.29
N GLN A 188 8.16 14.61 -25.10
CA GLN A 188 9.46 15.27 -25.05
C GLN A 188 10.45 14.57 -25.99
N PRO A 189 11.30 15.33 -26.70
CA PRO A 189 12.36 14.73 -27.51
C PRO A 189 13.45 14.14 -26.61
N LEU A 190 14.02 13.01 -27.02
CA LEU A 190 15.18 12.40 -26.41
C LEU A 190 16.07 11.79 -27.49
N THR A 191 17.34 12.17 -27.52
CA THR A 191 18.35 11.43 -28.30
C THR A 191 19.05 10.45 -27.37
N VAL A 192 19.22 9.21 -27.83
CA VAL A 192 19.99 8.17 -27.13
C VAL A 192 21.04 7.56 -28.07
N ARG A 193 22.14 7.09 -27.50
CA ARG A 193 23.10 6.21 -28.19
C ARG A 193 22.99 4.82 -27.60
N ILE A 194 22.88 3.83 -28.48
CA ILE A 194 22.92 2.41 -28.12
C ILE A 194 24.20 1.84 -28.71
N LEU A 195 25.08 1.38 -27.83
CA LEU A 195 26.42 0.92 -28.17
C LEU A 195 26.50 -0.58 -27.91
N TRP A 196 26.96 -1.35 -28.90
CA TRP A 196 27.25 -2.76 -28.80
C TRP A 196 28.76 -2.98 -28.76
N GLY A 197 29.17 -3.97 -27.99
CA GLY A 197 30.50 -4.54 -28.08
C GLY A 197 30.46 -6.01 -27.69
N LYS A 198 31.62 -6.55 -27.30
CA LYS A 198 31.69 -7.93 -26.83
C LYS A 198 30.79 -8.18 -25.61
N PRO A 199 29.85 -9.15 -25.66
CA PRO A 199 29.05 -9.57 -24.50
C PRO A 199 29.91 -10.12 -23.36
N ALA A 200 29.50 -9.86 -22.11
CA ALA A 200 30.13 -10.48 -20.94
C ALA A 200 29.72 -11.96 -20.78
N GLU A 201 28.48 -12.30 -21.16
CA GLU A 201 27.98 -13.67 -21.15
C GLU A 201 28.40 -14.39 -22.43
N ALA A 202 29.24 -15.41 -22.29
CA ALA A 202 29.86 -16.11 -23.41
C ALA A 202 28.87 -16.91 -24.27
N SER A 203 27.71 -17.28 -23.72
CA SER A 203 26.65 -17.98 -24.46
C SER A 203 25.86 -17.09 -25.43
N ILE A 204 25.98 -15.76 -25.32
CA ILE A 204 25.32 -14.83 -26.24
C ILE A 204 26.02 -14.87 -27.61
N ARG A 205 25.25 -15.22 -28.64
CA ARG A 205 25.74 -15.36 -30.01
C ARG A 205 26.04 -14.01 -30.66
N THR A 206 27.26 -13.89 -31.18
CA THR A 206 27.70 -12.75 -32.01
C THR A 206 28.38 -13.22 -33.30
N ASP A 207 28.30 -14.52 -33.60
CA ASP A 207 28.93 -15.18 -34.75
C ASP A 207 28.16 -15.00 -36.07
N SER A 208 27.00 -14.36 -36.02
CA SER A 208 26.16 -14.07 -37.18
C SER A 208 25.64 -12.64 -37.12
N ASP A 209 25.33 -12.10 -38.29
CA ASP A 209 24.59 -10.86 -38.43
C ASP A 209 23.25 -10.93 -37.67
N ASP A 210 22.89 -9.84 -36.99
CA ASP A 210 21.69 -9.73 -36.18
C ASP A 210 20.83 -8.54 -36.65
N PRO A 211 19.72 -8.78 -37.38
CA PRO A 211 18.82 -7.72 -37.81
C PRO A 211 18.09 -7.14 -36.60
N CYS A 212 18.12 -5.81 -36.51
CA CYS A 212 17.66 -5.05 -35.39
C CYS A 212 16.64 -3.98 -35.81
N ARG A 213 15.71 -3.65 -34.91
CA ARG A 213 14.86 -2.46 -35.00
C ARG A 213 14.50 -1.96 -33.61
N LEU A 214 14.02 -0.71 -33.53
CA LEU A 214 13.42 -0.18 -32.31
C LEU A 214 11.89 -0.33 -32.33
N GLU A 215 11.34 -0.73 -31.19
CA GLU A 215 9.91 -0.59 -30.86
C GLU A 215 9.79 0.31 -29.64
N VAL A 216 8.92 1.32 -29.73
CA VAL A 216 8.73 2.30 -28.65
C VAL A 216 7.29 2.22 -28.16
N PHE A 217 7.11 1.89 -26.87
CA PHE A 217 5.84 1.94 -26.18
C PHE A 217 5.68 3.29 -25.49
N ASN A 218 4.49 3.90 -25.57
CA ASN A 218 4.19 5.26 -25.10
C ASN A 218 5.11 6.35 -25.69
N GLY A 219 5.53 6.17 -26.93
CA GLY A 219 6.40 7.11 -27.63
C GLY A 219 6.56 6.73 -29.09
N SER A 220 7.55 7.32 -29.76
CA SER A 220 7.89 6.97 -31.14
C SER A 220 9.39 7.12 -31.41
N VAL A 221 9.86 6.42 -32.43
CA VAL A 221 11.18 6.67 -33.04
C VAL A 221 11.00 7.68 -34.17
N VAL A 222 11.83 8.72 -34.17
CA VAL A 222 11.83 9.79 -35.18
C VAL A 222 12.91 9.53 -36.23
N ALA A 223 14.08 9.08 -35.78
CA ALA A 223 15.19 8.76 -36.67
C ALA A 223 16.14 7.79 -35.99
N VAL A 224 16.82 6.98 -36.81
CA VAL A 224 17.94 6.13 -36.40
C VAL A 224 19.10 6.40 -37.36
N ARG A 225 20.30 6.57 -36.82
CA ARG A 225 21.53 6.86 -37.56
C ARG A 225 22.67 6.04 -36.96
N PRO A 226 23.73 5.70 -37.72
CA PRO A 226 24.96 5.22 -37.09
C PRO A 226 25.51 6.29 -36.15
N VAL A 227 26.18 5.87 -35.07
CA VAL A 227 26.99 6.80 -34.29
C VAL A 227 28.08 7.41 -35.16
N LYS A 228 28.64 8.55 -34.74
CA LYS A 228 29.77 9.18 -35.45
C LYS A 228 30.90 8.16 -35.65
N ASP A 229 31.38 8.06 -36.89
CA ASP A 229 32.40 7.10 -37.34
C ASP A 229 31.97 5.61 -37.30
N GLY A 230 30.69 5.35 -37.01
CA GLY A 230 30.09 4.02 -37.05
C GLY A 230 29.91 3.49 -38.48
N LYS A 231 29.91 2.17 -38.61
CA LYS A 231 29.83 1.40 -39.86
C LYS A 231 28.48 0.72 -40.06
N ILE A 232 27.60 0.77 -39.06
CA ILE A 232 26.23 0.25 -39.18
C ILE A 232 25.47 0.99 -40.29
N LEU A 233 24.88 0.22 -41.21
CA LEU A 233 23.97 0.73 -42.23
C LEU A 233 22.54 0.66 -41.70
N VAL A 234 21.86 1.82 -41.70
CA VAL A 234 20.45 1.94 -41.34
C VAL A 234 19.62 2.01 -42.62
N ASP A 235 18.56 1.21 -42.70
CA ASP A 235 17.66 1.15 -43.85
C ASP A 235 16.59 2.26 -43.82
N ASP A 236 15.77 2.32 -44.86
CA ASP A 236 14.68 3.30 -45.02
C ASP A 236 13.55 3.15 -43.99
N ARG A 237 13.50 2.02 -43.28
CA ARG A 237 12.53 1.72 -42.22
C ARG A 237 13.12 1.89 -40.81
N MET A 238 14.27 2.55 -40.71
CA MET A 238 15.01 2.75 -39.44
C MET A 238 15.44 1.42 -38.78
N GLY A 239 15.47 0.33 -39.56
CA GLY A 239 16.08 -0.93 -39.19
C GLY A 239 17.57 -0.91 -39.48
N TRP A 240 18.32 -1.80 -38.84
CA TRP A 240 19.74 -1.99 -39.14
C TRP A 240 20.12 -3.45 -38.98
N THR A 241 21.25 -3.85 -39.54
CA THR A 241 21.85 -5.16 -39.24
C THR A 241 23.12 -4.93 -38.47
N LEU A 242 23.25 -5.57 -37.32
CA LEU A 242 24.46 -5.56 -36.53
C LEU A 242 25.36 -6.71 -37.01
N PRO A 243 26.50 -6.43 -37.66
CA PRO A 243 27.33 -7.49 -38.23
C PRO A 243 27.89 -8.43 -37.16
N ALA A 244 28.25 -9.64 -37.58
CA ALA A 244 28.94 -10.60 -36.71
C ALA A 244 30.16 -9.96 -36.02
N GLY A 245 30.21 -10.06 -34.69
CA GLY A 245 31.29 -9.53 -33.86
C GLY A 245 31.44 -8.01 -33.83
N ALA A 246 30.51 -7.25 -34.40
CA ALA A 246 30.64 -5.79 -34.49
C ALA A 246 30.60 -5.12 -33.11
N GLU A 247 31.54 -4.19 -32.91
CA GLU A 247 31.58 -3.24 -31.81
C GLU A 247 31.33 -1.84 -32.40
N ASP A 248 30.08 -1.39 -32.31
CA ASP A 248 29.58 -0.21 -33.01
C ASP A 248 28.29 0.27 -32.33
N GLY A 249 27.66 1.32 -32.84
CA GLY A 249 26.45 1.87 -32.24
C GLY A 249 25.53 2.58 -33.20
N ILE A 250 24.32 2.85 -32.70
CA ILE A 250 23.36 3.73 -33.34
C ILE A 250 23.01 4.88 -32.41
N GLU A 251 22.68 6.02 -33.02
CA GLU A 251 21.99 7.13 -32.38
C GLU A 251 20.53 7.10 -32.81
N ALA A 252 19.61 7.26 -31.85
CA ALA A 252 18.18 7.30 -32.11
C ALA A 252 17.57 8.56 -31.50
N ASP A 253 16.79 9.28 -32.32
CA ASP A 253 15.92 10.36 -31.85
C ASP A 253 14.55 9.76 -31.54
N LEU A 254 14.08 10.02 -30.33
CA LEU A 254 12.84 9.49 -29.79
C LEU A 254 11.92 10.64 -29.40
N VAL A 255 10.61 10.39 -29.44
CA VAL A 255 9.63 11.14 -28.67
C VAL A 255 9.19 10.24 -27.52
N MET A 256 9.37 10.72 -26.29
CA MET A 256 8.96 10.01 -25.08
C MET A 256 7.82 10.73 -24.37
N ALA A 257 6.86 9.98 -23.84
CA ALA A 257 5.89 10.47 -22.87
C ALA A 257 6.52 10.64 -21.48
N VAL A 258 6.25 11.78 -20.84
CA VAL A 258 6.71 12.14 -19.50
C VAL A 258 5.54 12.70 -18.70
N ASP A 259 5.18 12.03 -17.61
CA ASP A 259 4.31 12.59 -16.57
C ASP A 259 5.17 13.32 -15.53
N SER A 260 4.94 14.62 -15.38
CA SER A 260 5.74 15.51 -14.50
C SER A 260 5.38 15.37 -13.02
N ILE A 261 4.26 14.72 -12.70
CA ILE A 261 3.77 14.56 -11.32
C ILE A 261 4.14 13.17 -10.80
N ASN A 262 4.00 12.12 -11.63
CA ASN A 262 4.27 10.76 -11.22
C ASN A 262 4.79 9.90 -12.38
N ALA A 263 6.10 9.63 -12.35
CA ALA A 263 6.83 8.86 -13.35
C ALA A 263 6.38 7.38 -13.51
N ARG A 264 5.44 6.90 -12.69
CA ARG A 264 4.82 5.57 -12.86
C ARG A 264 3.84 5.54 -14.04
N TYR A 265 3.23 6.66 -14.40
CA TYR A 265 2.28 6.72 -15.52
C TYR A 265 2.98 6.97 -16.85
N ASP A 266 2.40 6.40 -17.90
CA ASP A 266 2.74 6.67 -19.30
C ASP A 266 4.22 6.51 -19.66
N ARG A 267 4.96 5.72 -18.86
CA ARG A 267 6.39 5.52 -19.05
C ARG A 267 6.70 5.02 -20.45
N THR A 268 7.64 5.70 -21.11
CA THR A 268 8.16 5.27 -22.40
C THR A 268 9.17 4.15 -22.23
N ILE A 269 8.91 3.02 -22.90
CA ILE A 269 9.81 1.86 -22.95
C ILE A 269 10.28 1.68 -24.38
N VAL A 270 11.60 1.66 -24.56
CA VAL A 270 12.25 1.41 -25.85
C VAL A 270 12.76 -0.02 -25.85
N THR A 271 12.42 -0.77 -26.88
CA THR A 271 12.83 -2.16 -27.05
C THR A 271 13.67 -2.30 -28.31
N VAL A 272 14.90 -2.77 -28.16
CA VAL A 272 15.71 -3.28 -29.26
C VAL A 272 15.21 -4.68 -29.56
N ARG A 273 14.57 -4.85 -30.72
CA ARG A 273 14.19 -6.16 -31.24
C ARG A 273 15.35 -6.70 -32.05
N SER A 274 15.91 -7.81 -31.60
CA SER A 274 16.93 -8.58 -32.31
C SER A 274 16.82 -10.05 -31.92
N LYS A 275 17.50 -10.93 -32.65
CA LYS A 275 17.46 -12.37 -32.37
C LYS A 275 18.39 -12.74 -31.22
N ASN A 276 19.59 -12.14 -31.17
CA ASN A 276 20.64 -12.59 -30.26
C ASN A 276 20.81 -11.66 -29.06
N ARG A 277 20.56 -10.36 -29.21
CA ARG A 277 20.76 -9.36 -28.14
C ARG A 277 19.54 -8.45 -27.90
N PRO A 278 18.33 -9.00 -27.67
CA PRO A 278 17.14 -8.19 -27.42
C PRO A 278 17.20 -7.55 -26.03
N LEU A 279 16.78 -6.30 -25.91
CA LEU A 279 16.65 -5.64 -24.61
C LEU A 279 15.55 -4.58 -24.64
N SER A 280 15.05 -4.23 -23.45
CA SER A 280 14.18 -3.09 -23.24
C SER A 280 14.77 -2.19 -22.18
N PHE A 281 14.63 -0.87 -22.35
CA PHE A 281 15.05 0.11 -21.37
C PHE A 281 14.01 1.22 -21.25
N ALA A 282 14.01 1.90 -20.10
CA ALA A 282 13.16 3.05 -19.90
C ALA A 282 13.84 4.31 -20.42
N ALA A 283 13.20 5.00 -21.36
CA ALA A 283 13.74 6.23 -21.95
C ALA A 283 14.03 7.30 -20.88
N ALA A 284 13.20 7.37 -19.83
CA ALA A 284 13.35 8.32 -18.74
C ALA A 284 14.64 8.16 -17.92
N GLU A 285 15.22 6.95 -17.85
CA GLU A 285 16.49 6.72 -17.15
C GLU A 285 17.65 7.32 -17.96
N ALA A 286 17.68 7.05 -19.27
CA ALA A 286 18.65 7.67 -20.17
C ALA A 286 18.48 9.21 -20.22
N ALA A 287 17.24 9.72 -20.23
CA ALA A 287 16.96 11.15 -20.20
C ALA A 287 17.50 11.84 -18.94
N ARG A 288 17.40 11.16 -17.79
CA ARG A 288 17.97 11.60 -16.49
C ARG A 288 19.50 11.63 -16.49
N GLY A 289 20.14 10.97 -17.45
CA GLY A 289 21.59 10.85 -17.55
C GLY A 289 22.14 9.53 -17.00
N ASP A 290 21.27 8.56 -16.70
CA ASP A 290 21.73 7.24 -16.28
C ASP A 290 22.38 6.51 -17.48
N ARG A 291 23.43 5.76 -17.17
CA ARG A 291 24.11 4.88 -18.12
C ARG A 291 23.62 3.46 -17.90
N ILE A 292 22.83 2.94 -18.84
CA ILE A 292 22.17 1.64 -18.70
C ILE A 292 23.04 0.59 -19.35
N LEU A 293 23.84 -0.11 -18.55
CA LEU A 293 24.68 -1.22 -18.99
C LEU A 293 23.94 -2.55 -18.83
N VAL A 294 23.72 -3.24 -19.95
CA VAL A 294 23.30 -4.66 -19.98
C VAL A 294 24.51 -5.48 -20.39
N ASP A 295 25.40 -5.72 -19.42
CA ASP A 295 26.76 -6.21 -19.70
C ASP A 295 26.76 -7.63 -20.30
N ASP A 296 25.84 -8.49 -19.84
CA ASP A 296 25.64 -9.84 -20.37
C ASP A 296 25.40 -9.82 -21.88
N LEU A 297 24.68 -8.81 -22.40
CA LEU A 297 24.44 -8.63 -23.83
C LEU A 297 25.52 -7.79 -24.54
N GLY A 298 26.44 -7.19 -23.77
CA GLY A 298 27.45 -6.26 -24.27
C GLY A 298 26.83 -4.97 -24.81
N VAL A 299 25.78 -4.47 -24.17
CA VAL A 299 25.07 -3.26 -24.61
C VAL A 299 25.13 -2.16 -23.57
N LEU A 300 25.44 -0.94 -24.01
CA LEU A 300 25.34 0.26 -23.22
C LEU A 300 24.37 1.24 -23.89
N VAL A 301 23.37 1.71 -23.15
CA VAL A 301 22.48 2.80 -23.56
C VAL A 301 22.83 4.05 -22.76
N VAL A 302 23.03 5.16 -23.45
CA VAL A 302 23.30 6.47 -22.86
C VAL A 302 22.51 7.57 -23.55
N ARG A 303 22.41 8.74 -22.91
CA ARG A 303 21.90 9.95 -23.54
C ARG A 303 22.78 10.35 -24.73
N GLY A 304 22.19 10.99 -25.74
CA GLY A 304 22.85 11.36 -27.00
C GLY A 304 24.17 12.12 -26.84
N ASP A 305 24.21 13.02 -25.85
CA ASP A 305 25.31 13.92 -25.54
C ASP A 305 26.29 13.40 -24.49
N ASP A 306 26.00 12.27 -23.83
CA ASP A 306 26.95 11.62 -22.92
C ASP A 306 28.07 11.02 -23.79
N PRO A 307 29.35 11.33 -23.58
CA PRO A 307 30.44 10.82 -24.43
C PRO A 307 30.89 9.39 -24.07
N ALA A 308 30.29 8.74 -23.07
CA ALA A 308 30.71 7.42 -22.61
C ALA A 308 30.75 6.38 -23.73
N THR A 309 31.76 5.51 -23.68
CA THR A 309 31.86 4.30 -24.51
C THR A 309 31.58 3.08 -23.64
N LEU A 310 31.22 1.95 -24.25
CA LEU A 310 30.98 0.70 -23.53
C LEU A 310 32.21 0.30 -22.69
N ASP A 311 33.39 0.27 -23.30
CA ASP A 311 34.62 -0.12 -22.62
C ASP A 311 35.08 0.91 -21.58
N GLY A 312 34.94 2.20 -21.87
CA GLY A 312 35.26 3.26 -20.91
C GLY A 312 34.35 3.18 -19.67
N TYR A 313 33.07 2.88 -19.87
CA TYR A 313 32.14 2.70 -18.75
C TYR A 313 32.42 1.43 -17.95
N ARG A 314 32.72 0.31 -18.62
CA ARG A 314 33.20 -0.92 -17.96
C ARG A 314 34.44 -0.67 -17.12
N GLN A 315 35.40 0.12 -17.64
CA GLN A 315 36.61 0.48 -16.89
C GLN A 315 36.27 1.35 -15.66
N THR A 316 35.38 2.32 -15.81
CA THR A 316 34.88 3.15 -14.69
C THR A 316 34.25 2.28 -13.60
N LEU A 317 33.46 1.26 -13.95
CA LEU A 317 32.85 0.33 -12.99
C LEU A 317 33.89 -0.54 -12.26
N LYS A 318 35.02 -0.87 -12.90
CA LYS A 318 36.13 -1.55 -12.22
C LYS A 318 36.82 -0.65 -11.19
N GLU A 319 36.89 0.65 -11.45
CA GLU A 319 37.48 1.65 -10.56
C GLU A 319 36.55 2.02 -9.38
N PHE A 320 35.23 1.96 -9.61
CA PHE A 320 34.20 2.13 -8.60
C PHE A 320 33.35 0.87 -8.46
N PRO A 321 33.88 -0.24 -7.88
CA PRO A 321 33.16 -1.49 -7.74
C PRO A 321 32.10 -1.38 -6.62
N GLY A 322 31.06 -0.60 -6.88
CA GLY A 322 29.82 -0.69 -6.15
C GLY A 322 29.25 -2.08 -6.38
N ARG A 323 28.98 -2.83 -5.30
CA ARG A 323 28.38 -4.15 -5.43
C ARG A 323 26.93 -4.00 -5.84
N THR A 324 26.56 -4.59 -6.98
CA THR A 324 25.16 -4.68 -7.39
C THR A 324 24.37 -5.49 -6.36
N ILE A 325 23.04 -5.41 -6.42
CA ILE A 325 22.18 -6.26 -5.58
C ILE A 325 22.48 -7.74 -5.89
N TYR A 326 22.68 -8.09 -7.17
CA TYR A 326 23.03 -9.45 -7.58
C TYR A 326 24.37 -9.92 -7.01
N ASP A 327 25.42 -9.07 -7.03
CA ASP A 327 26.71 -9.41 -6.41
C ASP A 327 26.57 -9.65 -4.91
N ARG A 328 25.72 -8.86 -4.25
CA ARG A 328 25.45 -9.00 -2.81
C ARG A 328 24.68 -10.28 -2.53
N VAL A 329 23.73 -10.65 -3.38
CA VAL A 329 22.95 -11.89 -3.26
C VAL A 329 23.82 -13.12 -3.52
N ALA A 330 24.57 -13.14 -4.62
CA ALA A 330 25.42 -14.29 -4.98
C ALA A 330 26.56 -14.53 -3.97
N ARG A 331 27.06 -13.47 -3.33
CA ARG A 331 28.09 -13.57 -2.28
C ARG A 331 27.52 -13.74 -0.88
N ALA A 332 26.22 -13.53 -0.69
CA ALA A 332 25.60 -13.87 0.57
C ALA A 332 25.73 -15.38 0.72
N GLY A 333 26.42 -15.83 1.78
CA GLY A 333 26.39 -17.24 2.14
C GLY A 333 24.94 -17.69 2.27
N GLU A 334 24.67 -18.98 2.01
CA GLU A 334 23.35 -19.56 2.19
C GLU A 334 22.75 -19.08 3.52
N GLN A 335 21.56 -18.48 3.43
CA GLN A 335 20.87 -18.01 4.62
C GLN A 335 20.37 -19.23 5.38
N THR A 336 21.14 -19.64 6.40
CA THR A 336 20.68 -20.62 7.38
C THR A 336 19.54 -20.03 8.19
N LEU A 337 18.70 -20.88 8.78
CA LEU A 337 17.63 -20.44 9.67
C LEU A 337 18.18 -19.52 10.79
N ASP A 338 19.31 -19.91 11.41
CA ASP A 338 19.93 -19.13 12.48
C ASP A 338 20.40 -17.75 12.02
N ARG A 339 21.02 -17.66 10.84
CA ARG A 339 21.48 -16.40 10.28
C ARG A 339 20.30 -15.51 9.89
N ALA A 340 19.29 -16.07 9.24
CA ALA A 340 18.07 -15.34 8.92
C ALA A 340 17.37 -14.83 10.18
N TRP A 341 17.35 -15.63 11.25
CA TRP A 341 16.76 -15.24 12.53
C TRP A 341 17.58 -14.14 13.23
N GLY A 342 18.91 -14.21 13.17
CA GLY A 342 19.82 -13.21 13.73
C GLY A 342 19.88 -11.89 12.93
N ASP A 343 19.70 -11.95 11.61
CA ASP A 343 19.64 -10.80 10.72
C ASP A 343 18.28 -10.07 10.77
N MET A 344 17.27 -10.64 11.46
CA MET A 344 16.00 -9.98 11.66
C MET A 344 16.19 -8.74 12.55
N PRO A 345 15.72 -7.54 12.14
CA PRO A 345 15.66 -6.39 13.03
C PRO A 345 15.01 -6.77 14.36
N ILE A 346 15.47 -6.13 15.44
CA ILE A 346 14.94 -6.32 16.79
C ILE A 346 13.42 -6.24 16.71
N LYS A 347 12.76 -7.38 16.96
CA LYS A 347 11.31 -7.47 16.89
C LYS A 347 10.76 -6.72 18.09
N HIS A 348 10.08 -5.60 17.85
CA HIS A 348 9.24 -5.02 18.88
C HIS A 348 8.21 -6.09 19.30
N PRO A 349 7.95 -6.24 20.61
CA PRO A 349 7.03 -7.26 21.07
C PRO A 349 5.67 -7.07 20.41
N LEU A 350 5.29 -8.05 19.61
CA LEU A 350 3.98 -8.07 18.95
C LEU A 350 2.94 -8.54 19.96
N TRP A 351 1.68 -8.20 19.73
CA TRP A 351 0.58 -8.82 20.45
C TRP A 351 0.59 -10.35 20.23
N PHE A 352 0.12 -11.07 21.23
CA PHE A 352 -0.10 -12.52 21.15
C PHE A 352 -1.57 -12.77 20.87
N VAL A 353 -1.88 -13.78 20.06
CA VAL A 353 -3.26 -14.18 19.79
C VAL A 353 -3.53 -15.49 20.49
N HIS A 354 -4.42 -15.44 21.46
CA HIS A 354 -5.03 -16.58 22.10
C HIS A 354 -6.15 -17.10 21.20
N GLY A 355 -6.09 -18.35 20.76
CA GLY A 355 -7.10 -18.95 19.91
C GLY A 355 -7.12 -20.46 20.05
N LEU A 356 -8.30 -21.06 19.81
CA LEU A 356 -8.44 -22.51 19.71
C LEU A 356 -8.48 -22.93 18.22
N PRO A 357 -8.03 -24.15 17.88
CA PRO A 357 -8.05 -24.63 16.50
C PRO A 357 -9.46 -24.53 15.88
N GLY A 358 -9.58 -23.78 14.79
CA GLY A 358 -10.83 -23.65 14.03
C GLY A 358 -11.89 -22.73 14.65
N ASP A 359 -11.71 -22.25 15.88
CA ASP A 359 -12.59 -21.28 16.53
C ASP A 359 -12.27 -19.84 16.08
N ARG A 360 -13.31 -19.01 15.92
CA ARG A 360 -13.15 -17.58 15.58
C ARG A 360 -13.14 -16.66 16.80
N ASN A 361 -13.50 -17.15 17.98
CA ASN A 361 -13.56 -16.38 19.22
C ASN A 361 -12.17 -16.21 19.89
N ALA A 362 -11.19 -15.78 19.09
CA ALA A 362 -9.85 -15.48 19.54
C ALA A 362 -9.76 -14.19 20.37
N MET A 363 -8.75 -14.09 21.22
CA MET A 363 -8.43 -12.88 21.98
C MET A 363 -7.00 -12.43 21.70
N ARG A 364 -6.79 -11.13 21.67
CA ARG A 364 -5.49 -10.51 21.50
C ARG A 364 -4.96 -10.07 22.86
N GLN A 365 -3.70 -10.34 23.16
CA GLN A 365 -3.00 -9.79 24.33
C GLN A 365 -1.85 -8.90 23.88
N ASP A 366 -1.96 -7.61 24.17
CA ASP A 366 -0.91 -6.63 23.89
C ASP A 366 0.28 -6.82 24.85
N PRO A 367 1.49 -6.32 24.48
CA PRO A 367 2.66 -6.44 25.33
C PRO A 367 2.51 -5.81 26.73
N ASN A 368 1.62 -4.83 26.88
CA ASN A 368 1.28 -4.19 28.16
C ASN A 368 0.28 -5.02 29.00
N GLY A 369 -0.13 -6.19 28.53
CA GLY A 369 -1.03 -7.11 29.24
C GLY A 369 -2.53 -6.85 28.98
N ASP A 370 -2.88 -5.84 28.19
CA ASP A 370 -4.27 -5.56 27.82
C ASP A 370 -4.84 -6.67 26.92
N ILE A 371 -6.11 -7.00 27.15
CA ILE A 371 -6.81 -8.08 26.43
C ILE A 371 -7.87 -7.48 25.52
N GLY A 372 -7.75 -7.74 24.22
CA GLY A 372 -8.72 -7.36 23.20
C GLY A 372 -9.57 -8.55 22.75
N ILE A 373 -10.88 -8.44 22.91
CA ILE A 373 -11.88 -9.45 22.53
C ILE A 373 -12.40 -9.13 21.14
N THR A 374 -12.29 -10.06 20.19
CA THR A 374 -12.60 -9.80 18.78
C THR A 374 -14.09 -9.72 18.47
N ASN A 375 -14.44 -8.77 17.60
CA ASN A 375 -15.71 -8.60 16.88
C ASN A 375 -15.45 -8.09 15.45
N VAL A 376 -14.40 -8.61 14.80
CA VAL A 376 -14.03 -8.18 13.44
C VAL A 376 -15.16 -8.50 12.46
N ARG A 377 -15.66 -7.46 11.76
CA ARG A 377 -16.86 -7.54 10.89
C ARG A 377 -16.81 -8.68 9.87
N HIS A 378 -15.63 -9.00 9.34
CA HIS A 378 -15.44 -10.10 8.40
C HIS A 378 -15.89 -11.46 8.97
N TRP A 379 -15.69 -11.68 10.28
CA TRP A 379 -15.95 -12.96 10.94
C TRP A 379 -17.32 -13.03 11.64
N PHE A 380 -17.86 -11.90 12.10
CA PHE A 380 -19.08 -11.88 12.93
C PHE A 380 -20.29 -11.18 12.28
N ALA A 381 -20.11 -10.33 11.25
CA ALA A 381 -21.20 -9.55 10.65
C ALA A 381 -21.78 -10.13 9.35
N ARG A 382 -21.13 -11.16 8.79
CA ARG A 382 -21.60 -11.81 7.55
C ARG A 382 -22.80 -12.71 7.83
N LYS A 383 -23.89 -12.53 7.07
CA LYS A 383 -25.17 -13.24 7.26
C LYS A 383 -25.04 -14.76 7.29
N ASN A 384 -24.14 -15.34 6.48
CA ASN A 384 -23.96 -16.78 6.34
C ASN A 384 -23.10 -17.44 7.43
N VAL A 385 -22.48 -16.66 8.33
CA VAL A 385 -21.64 -17.18 9.42
C VAL A 385 -22.08 -16.68 10.79
N ARG A 386 -23.02 -15.74 10.87
CA ARG A 386 -23.54 -15.21 12.14
C ARG A 386 -24.18 -16.33 12.96
N SER A 387 -23.93 -16.36 14.27
CA SER A 387 -24.49 -17.36 15.17
C SER A 387 -25.05 -16.73 16.45
N ALA A 388 -26.16 -17.29 16.94
CA ALA A 388 -26.75 -16.95 18.22
C ALA A 388 -25.88 -17.36 19.41
N LYS A 389 -24.93 -18.29 19.22
CA LYS A 389 -24.01 -18.71 20.28
C LYS A 389 -22.95 -17.67 20.59
N ASP A 390 -22.53 -16.87 19.61
CA ASP A 390 -21.44 -15.91 19.76
C ASP A 390 -21.73 -14.51 19.19
N SER A 391 -22.05 -14.39 17.91
CA SER A 391 -22.10 -13.15 17.14
C SER A 391 -23.21 -12.23 17.62
N ASP A 392 -24.34 -12.81 18.03
CA ASP A 392 -25.46 -12.07 18.62
C ASP A 392 -25.17 -11.59 20.04
N ARG A 393 -24.13 -12.14 20.70
CA ARG A 393 -23.72 -11.84 22.07
C ARG A 393 -22.49 -10.92 22.14
N LYS A 394 -22.00 -10.43 21.00
CA LYS A 394 -20.93 -9.41 20.92
C LYS A 394 -21.54 -8.03 21.16
N GLU A 395 -21.83 -7.71 22.43
CA GLU A 395 -22.49 -6.45 22.79
C GLU A 395 -21.49 -5.28 22.91
N TRP A 396 -20.80 -4.99 21.81
CA TRP A 396 -19.93 -3.82 21.59
C TRP A 396 -19.85 -3.54 20.08
N THR A 397 -19.55 -2.30 19.68
CA THR A 397 -19.72 -1.87 18.27
C THR A 397 -18.44 -1.88 17.47
N GLU A 398 -17.30 -1.66 18.12
CA GLU A 398 -16.00 -1.70 17.46
C GLU A 398 -15.52 -3.13 17.21
N GLN A 399 -14.47 -3.26 16.41
CA GLN A 399 -13.90 -4.55 16.06
C GLN A 399 -13.24 -5.26 17.24
N MET A 400 -12.96 -4.55 18.34
CA MET A 400 -12.36 -5.07 19.57
C MET A 400 -13.04 -4.43 20.78
N LEU A 401 -13.29 -5.23 21.81
CA LEU A 401 -13.54 -4.75 23.17
C LEU A 401 -12.31 -5.01 24.01
N TRP A 402 -11.75 -3.98 24.62
CA TRP A 402 -10.53 -4.08 25.41
C TRP A 402 -10.85 -4.15 26.90
N VAL A 403 -10.17 -5.07 27.60
CA VAL A 403 -10.08 -5.15 29.06
C VAL A 403 -8.65 -4.80 29.44
N ARG A 404 -8.46 -3.68 30.12
CA ARG A 404 -7.15 -3.23 30.61
C ARG A 404 -7.03 -3.47 32.09
N PHE A 405 -5.86 -3.90 32.55
CA PHE A 405 -5.62 -4.21 33.97
C PHE A 405 -4.81 -3.12 34.70
N GLY A 406 -4.25 -2.16 33.96
CA GLY A 406 -3.44 -1.09 34.53
C GLY A 406 -2.09 -1.57 35.05
N PHE A 407 -1.48 -2.56 34.37
CA PHE A 407 -0.09 -2.97 34.63
C PHE A 407 0.89 -1.80 34.42
N PRO A 408 2.11 -1.91 34.98
CA PRO A 408 3.14 -0.90 34.76
C PRO A 408 3.41 -0.62 33.27
N GLU A 409 3.94 0.57 33.00
CA GLU A 409 4.33 1.02 31.66
C GLU A 409 5.29 0.05 30.95
N ASP A 410 5.25 0.01 29.61
CA ASP A 410 6.02 -0.97 28.82
C ASP A 410 7.54 -0.86 29.03
N SER A 411 8.05 0.32 29.39
CA SER A 411 9.46 0.54 29.75
C SER A 411 9.90 -0.25 31.00
N ARG A 412 8.95 -0.68 31.84
CA ARG A 412 9.15 -1.49 33.05
C ARG A 412 8.89 -2.98 32.82
N ARG A 413 8.55 -3.38 31.60
CA ARG A 413 8.31 -4.80 31.27
C ARG A 413 9.64 -5.56 31.27
N GLY A 414 9.70 -6.63 32.05
CA GLY A 414 10.86 -7.50 32.11
C GLY A 414 10.92 -8.53 30.99
N GLY A 415 9.76 -8.94 30.45
CA GLY A 415 9.73 -9.89 29.33
C GLY A 415 8.37 -10.55 29.11
N ARG A 416 8.35 -11.46 28.12
CA ARG A 416 7.23 -12.33 27.75
C ARG A 416 7.75 -13.68 27.30
N GLU A 417 7.11 -14.76 27.74
CA GLU A 417 7.47 -16.12 27.33
C GLU A 417 6.26 -17.05 27.31
N LEU A 418 6.33 -18.06 26.46
CA LEU A 418 5.41 -19.21 26.47
C LEU A 418 5.97 -20.29 27.39
N LYS A 419 5.10 -21.04 28.06
CA LYS A 419 5.51 -22.25 28.82
C LYS A 419 6.23 -23.21 27.85
N ASP A 420 7.41 -23.66 28.25
CA ASP A 420 8.32 -24.49 27.44
C ASP A 420 8.72 -23.89 26.08
N GLY A 421 8.45 -22.60 25.85
CA GLY A 421 8.71 -21.91 24.58
C GLY A 421 7.66 -22.13 23.49
N TYR A 422 6.65 -23.00 23.70
CA TYR A 422 5.64 -23.33 22.69
C TYR A 422 4.23 -23.61 23.21
N LEU A 423 4.05 -23.92 24.51
CA LEU A 423 2.70 -24.12 25.06
C LEU A 423 1.99 -22.77 25.19
N PRO A 424 0.68 -22.67 24.84
CA PRO A 424 -0.05 -21.40 24.77
C PRO A 424 -0.41 -20.80 26.15
N LEU A 425 0.37 -21.12 27.18
CA LEU A 425 0.37 -20.42 28.46
C LEU A 425 1.38 -19.27 28.38
N LEU A 426 0.88 -18.08 28.09
CA LEU A 426 1.71 -16.89 27.98
C LEU A 426 1.92 -16.27 29.37
N LYS A 427 3.17 -15.99 29.71
CA LYS A 427 3.59 -15.21 30.87
C LYS A 427 4.14 -13.86 30.43
N THR A 428 3.70 -12.78 31.06
CA THR A 428 4.22 -11.41 30.93
C THR A 428 4.54 -10.88 32.32
N TRP A 429 5.64 -10.14 32.49
CA TRP A 429 5.99 -9.59 33.80
C TRP A 429 6.60 -8.19 33.75
N TRP A 430 6.46 -7.46 34.85
CA TRP A 430 6.92 -6.07 35.02
C TRP A 430 7.59 -5.90 36.37
N GLN A 431 8.58 -5.00 36.42
CA GLN A 431 9.21 -4.56 37.67
C GLN A 431 8.88 -3.08 37.91
N ASP A 432 8.11 -2.80 38.96
CA ASP A 432 7.72 -1.46 39.36
C ASP A 432 8.23 -1.15 40.78
N GLY A 433 9.42 -0.55 40.85
CA GLY A 433 10.11 -0.32 42.11
C GLY A 433 10.30 -1.64 42.87
N PRO A 434 9.79 -1.79 44.10
CA PRO A 434 9.88 -3.04 44.86
C PRO A 434 8.87 -4.12 44.42
N LEU A 435 7.91 -3.81 43.55
CA LEU A 435 6.84 -4.74 43.17
C LEU A 435 7.15 -5.43 41.84
N TYR A 436 7.08 -6.75 41.84
CA TYR A 436 7.10 -7.59 40.64
C TYR A 436 5.67 -8.03 40.31
N TYR A 437 5.19 -7.67 39.12
CA TYR A 437 3.89 -8.09 38.60
C TYR A 437 4.09 -9.18 37.55
N GLU A 438 3.30 -10.23 37.61
CA GLU A 438 3.27 -11.31 36.63
C GLU A 438 1.83 -11.59 36.21
N GLN A 439 1.59 -11.63 34.90
CA GLN A 439 0.34 -12.03 34.28
C GLN A 439 0.57 -13.34 33.52
N LYS A 440 -0.17 -14.38 33.89
CA LYS A 440 -0.28 -15.62 33.10
C LYS A 440 -1.66 -15.72 32.47
N THR A 441 -1.71 -16.17 31.23
CA THR A 441 -2.97 -16.29 30.48
C THR A 441 -3.04 -17.58 29.70
N ILE A 442 -4.20 -18.22 29.71
CA ILE A 442 -4.53 -19.36 28.86
C ILE A 442 -5.98 -19.24 28.38
N LEU A 443 -6.24 -19.67 27.15
CA LEU A 443 -7.57 -19.71 26.57
C LEU A 443 -8.12 -21.12 26.62
N ASP A 444 -9.39 -21.23 26.98
CA ASP A 444 -10.17 -22.46 26.88
C ASP A 444 -11.57 -22.12 26.33
N LYS A 445 -12.37 -23.15 26.05
CA LYS A 445 -13.80 -22.98 25.79
C LYS A 445 -14.50 -22.50 27.05
N LEU A 446 -15.60 -21.76 26.85
CA LEU A 446 -16.48 -21.35 27.95
C LEU A 446 -17.06 -22.58 28.67
N GLN A 447 -17.37 -23.64 27.91
CA GLN A 447 -17.68 -24.97 28.41
C GLN A 447 -16.48 -25.90 28.13
N PRO A 448 -15.80 -26.44 29.16
CA PRO A 448 -14.49 -27.07 29.02
C PRO A 448 -14.56 -28.47 28.39
N ASP A 449 -14.68 -28.49 27.06
CA ASP A 449 -14.57 -29.70 26.25
C ASP A 449 -13.79 -29.40 24.97
N LEU A 450 -12.48 -29.62 25.02
CA LEU A 450 -11.56 -29.40 23.90
C LEU A 450 -11.56 -30.55 22.87
N THR A 451 -12.37 -31.60 23.07
CA THR A 451 -12.43 -32.73 22.13
C THR A 451 -13.21 -32.41 20.86
N ASP A 452 -14.15 -31.46 20.94
CA ASP A 452 -14.91 -30.92 19.81
C ASP A 452 -14.90 -29.39 19.89
N ILE A 453 -14.24 -28.72 18.95
CA ILE A 453 -14.14 -27.26 18.91
C ILE A 453 -14.81 -26.77 17.63
N ARG A 454 -15.94 -26.09 17.77
CA ARG A 454 -16.65 -25.51 16.62
C ARG A 454 -16.27 -24.05 16.42
N LEU A 455 -16.46 -23.59 15.18
CA LEU A 455 -16.16 -22.22 14.76
C LEU A 455 -16.81 -21.15 15.64
N ASP A 456 -18.02 -21.41 16.15
CA ASP A 456 -18.87 -20.44 16.87
C ASP A 456 -18.99 -20.74 18.38
N ASP A 457 -18.15 -21.63 18.91
CA ASP A 457 -18.18 -21.96 20.34
C ASP A 457 -17.55 -20.80 21.15
N PRO A 458 -18.26 -20.25 22.15
CA PRO A 458 -17.68 -19.22 23.01
C PRO A 458 -16.47 -19.75 23.80
N THR A 459 -15.52 -18.85 24.00
CA THR A 459 -14.25 -19.08 24.70
C THR A 459 -14.15 -18.21 25.94
N VAL A 460 -13.22 -18.56 26.83
CA VAL A 460 -12.84 -17.74 27.98
C VAL A 460 -11.32 -17.69 28.10
N LEU A 461 -10.79 -16.49 28.28
CA LEU A 461 -9.41 -16.29 28.68
C LEU A 461 -9.34 -16.25 30.21
N LEU A 462 -8.62 -17.21 30.78
CA LEU A 462 -8.29 -17.24 32.18
C LEU A 462 -7.00 -16.46 32.38
N VAL A 463 -7.02 -15.54 33.34
CA VAL A 463 -5.91 -14.65 33.66
C VAL A 463 -5.56 -14.84 35.13
N LYS A 464 -4.30 -15.19 35.42
CA LYS A 464 -3.72 -15.21 36.75
C LYS A 464 -2.76 -14.04 36.89
N VAL A 465 -3.00 -13.18 37.88
CA VAL A 465 -2.10 -12.08 38.22
C VAL A 465 -1.43 -12.38 39.54
N ARG A 466 -0.11 -12.51 39.54
CA ARG A 466 0.69 -12.66 40.75
C ARG A 466 1.47 -11.38 40.99
N VAL A 467 1.41 -10.86 42.20
CA VAL A 467 2.20 -9.71 42.63
C VAL A 467 3.10 -10.12 43.78
N VAL A 468 4.38 -9.75 43.73
CA VAL A 468 5.37 -10.04 44.76
C VAL A 468 6.03 -8.74 45.18
N ASN A 469 6.15 -8.50 46.48
CA ASN A 469 7.05 -7.48 46.99
C ASN A 469 8.47 -8.07 47.08
N ALA A 470 9.33 -7.70 46.13
CA ALA A 470 10.72 -8.14 46.05
C ALA A 470 11.66 -7.36 46.98
N SER A 471 11.16 -6.38 47.74
CA SER A 471 11.95 -5.70 48.78
C SER A 471 12.25 -6.65 49.94
N ALA A 472 13.44 -6.51 50.51
CA ALA A 472 13.85 -7.22 51.73
C ALA A 472 13.44 -6.47 53.01
N THR A 473 13.09 -5.19 52.91
CA THR A 473 12.96 -4.29 54.07
C THR A 473 11.64 -3.55 54.12
N ASP A 474 11.11 -3.13 52.97
CA ASP A 474 10.00 -2.19 52.90
C ASP A 474 8.72 -2.84 52.41
N SER A 475 7.61 -2.52 53.05
CA SER A 475 6.29 -2.84 52.53
C SER A 475 5.96 -1.98 51.31
N ALA A 476 5.20 -2.54 50.37
CA ALA A 476 4.80 -1.84 49.15
C ALA A 476 3.32 -2.08 48.84
N GLN A 477 2.65 -1.08 48.25
CA GLN A 477 1.24 -1.19 47.90
C GLN A 477 1.07 -1.55 46.43
N ALA A 478 0.59 -2.76 46.18
CA ALA A 478 0.20 -3.23 44.85
C ALA A 478 -1.13 -2.63 44.42
N ARG A 479 -1.25 -2.28 43.14
CA ARG A 479 -2.47 -1.70 42.56
C ARG A 479 -2.73 -2.25 41.16
N LEU A 480 -4.01 -2.48 40.85
CA LEU A 480 -4.51 -2.74 39.51
C LEU A 480 -5.70 -1.83 39.24
N ARG A 481 -5.87 -1.42 37.99
CA ARG A 481 -7.01 -0.60 37.54
C ARG A 481 -7.66 -1.24 36.32
N ILE A 482 -8.83 -1.81 36.54
CA ILE A 482 -9.57 -2.53 35.51
C ILE A 482 -10.52 -1.58 34.81
N THR A 483 -10.37 -1.45 33.50
CA THR A 483 -11.26 -0.66 32.63
C THR A 483 -11.64 -1.45 31.40
N THR A 484 -12.79 -1.12 30.80
CA THR A 484 -13.16 -1.61 29.49
C THR A 484 -13.45 -0.47 28.52
N HIS A 485 -13.15 -0.68 27.24
CA HIS A 485 -13.49 0.27 26.18
C HIS A 485 -13.54 -0.42 24.82
N ASP A 486 -14.40 0.07 23.94
CA ASP A 486 -14.40 -0.27 22.51
C ASP A 486 -14.00 0.98 21.70
N LYS A 487 -14.90 1.96 21.59
CA LYS A 487 -14.69 3.31 21.05
C LYS A 487 -14.49 4.34 22.16
N GLU A 488 -15.27 4.20 23.21
CA GLU A 488 -15.29 5.07 24.39
C GLU A 488 -15.13 4.20 25.64
N GLY A 489 -14.65 4.79 26.74
CA GLY A 489 -14.56 4.11 28.02
C GLY A 489 -15.94 3.69 28.54
N GLU A 490 -16.02 2.53 29.16
CA GLU A 490 -17.24 2.09 29.86
C GLU A 490 -17.14 2.44 31.34
N LYS A 491 -18.25 2.89 31.93
CA LYS A 491 -18.36 3.00 33.38
C LYS A 491 -18.64 1.63 33.96
N LEU A 492 -17.71 1.10 34.75
CA LEU A 492 -17.85 -0.22 35.37
C LEU A 492 -18.51 -0.15 36.75
N THR A 493 -19.12 -1.25 37.19
CA THR A 493 -19.55 -1.53 38.56
C THR A 493 -19.09 -2.92 38.99
N LEU A 494 -18.96 -3.09 40.30
CA LEU A 494 -18.69 -4.38 40.92
C LEU A 494 -19.95 -4.90 41.61
N GLU A 495 -20.42 -6.07 41.18
CA GLU A 495 -21.54 -6.80 41.79
C GLU A 495 -21.03 -8.14 42.30
N GLY A 496 -20.63 -8.19 43.57
CA GLY A 496 -19.90 -9.34 44.12
C GLY A 496 -18.52 -9.47 43.47
N ASP A 497 -18.31 -10.53 42.70
CA ASP A 497 -17.10 -10.79 41.90
C ASP A 497 -17.29 -10.44 40.41
N ARG A 498 -18.47 -9.92 40.02
CA ARG A 498 -18.84 -9.59 38.64
C ARG A 498 -18.48 -8.16 38.31
N ILE A 499 -17.71 -7.96 37.24
CA ILE A 499 -17.49 -6.63 36.65
C ILE A 499 -18.53 -6.41 35.56
N ILE A 500 -19.38 -5.41 35.77
CA ILE A 500 -20.51 -5.07 34.90
C ILE A 500 -20.27 -3.69 34.29
N ALA A 501 -20.47 -3.55 32.98
CA ALA A 501 -20.50 -2.24 32.33
C ALA A 501 -21.90 -1.62 32.45
N MET A 502 -21.98 -0.41 33.01
CA MET A 502 -23.21 0.38 33.04
C MET A 502 -23.53 0.91 31.63
N ARG A 503 -24.56 0.35 31.01
CA ARG A 503 -25.20 0.85 29.78
C ARG A 503 -26.72 0.91 30.02
N GLU A 504 -27.51 1.21 28.99
CA GLU A 504 -28.99 1.12 29.09
C GLU A 504 -29.45 -0.24 29.60
N LEU A 505 -28.79 -1.31 29.14
CA LEU A 505 -28.85 -2.65 29.70
C LEU A 505 -27.48 -3.02 30.27
N PRO A 506 -27.36 -3.40 31.56
CA PRO A 506 -26.09 -3.79 32.16
C PRO A 506 -25.44 -4.95 31.40
N ARG A 507 -24.13 -4.87 31.16
CA ARG A 507 -23.39 -5.88 30.39
C ARG A 507 -22.31 -6.53 31.23
N PHE A 508 -22.38 -7.85 31.39
CA PHE A 508 -21.30 -8.60 32.02
C PHE A 508 -19.99 -8.50 31.19
N ARG A 509 -18.86 -8.23 31.86
CA ARG A 509 -17.54 -8.13 31.20
C ARG A 509 -16.56 -9.20 31.63
N CYS A 510 -16.42 -9.44 32.94
CA CYS A 510 -15.55 -10.48 33.47
C CYS A 510 -15.87 -10.79 34.94
N LEU A 511 -15.36 -11.93 35.42
CA LEU A 511 -15.29 -12.24 36.85
C LEU A 511 -13.90 -11.90 37.39
N ILE A 512 -13.82 -11.35 38.59
CA ILE A 512 -12.57 -11.13 39.33
C ILE A 512 -12.63 -11.76 40.73
N ARG A 513 -11.64 -12.59 41.03
CA ARG A 513 -11.44 -13.19 42.37
C ARG A 513 -10.16 -12.63 42.98
N ALA A 514 -10.31 -11.84 44.04
CA ALA A 514 -9.20 -11.22 44.76
C ALA A 514 -8.44 -12.17 45.69
N GLY A 515 -8.74 -13.47 45.72
CA GLY A 515 -7.98 -14.44 46.53
C GLY A 515 -8.09 -14.22 48.05
N GLY A 516 -9.17 -13.60 48.52
CA GLY A 516 -9.44 -13.40 49.96
C GLY A 516 -8.71 -12.23 50.62
N ARG A 517 -7.91 -11.45 49.88
CA ARG A 517 -7.21 -10.26 50.39
C ARG A 517 -7.23 -9.10 49.41
N GLY A 518 -6.98 -7.91 49.94
CA GLY A 518 -6.98 -6.66 49.19
C GLY A 518 -8.39 -6.09 49.05
N GLU A 519 -8.44 -4.82 48.69
CA GLU A 519 -9.68 -4.07 48.53
C GLU A 519 -10.02 -3.96 47.05
N LEU A 520 -11.19 -4.49 46.66
CA LEU A 520 -11.82 -4.20 45.38
C LEU A 520 -12.81 -3.06 45.57
N ALA A 521 -12.60 -1.96 44.86
CA ALA A 521 -13.42 -0.77 45.00
C ALA A 521 -13.68 -0.07 43.67
N GLN A 522 -14.82 0.63 43.61
CA GLN A 522 -15.13 1.53 42.51
C GLN A 522 -14.12 2.69 42.47
N GLN A 523 -13.54 2.98 41.30
CA GLN A 523 -12.62 4.09 41.08
C GLN A 523 -13.03 4.91 39.86
N GLY A 524 -14.10 5.71 40.01
CA GLY A 524 -14.66 6.50 38.91
C GLY A 524 -15.36 5.61 37.90
N ASP A 525 -14.79 5.46 36.72
CA ASP A 525 -15.24 4.57 35.64
C ASP A 525 -14.62 3.16 35.68
N ALA A 526 -13.67 2.93 36.59
CA ALA A 526 -12.92 1.68 36.70
C ALA A 526 -13.23 0.90 37.97
N ILE A 527 -12.79 -0.37 38.00
CA ILE A 527 -12.66 -1.15 39.23
C ILE A 527 -11.19 -1.19 39.63
N GLY A 528 -10.88 -0.67 40.82
CA GLY A 528 -9.54 -0.71 41.39
C GLY A 528 -9.38 -1.92 42.31
N TRP A 529 -8.20 -2.53 42.28
CA TRP A 529 -7.74 -3.43 43.33
C TRP A 529 -6.50 -2.85 44.00
N SER A 530 -6.40 -2.95 45.32
CA SER A 530 -5.15 -2.64 46.02
C SER A 530 -4.89 -3.53 47.24
N LEU A 531 -3.62 -3.80 47.50
CA LEU A 531 -3.16 -4.57 48.66
C LEU A 531 -1.76 -4.13 49.07
N THR A 532 -1.55 -3.88 50.35
CA THR A 532 -0.21 -3.69 50.91
C THR A 532 0.43 -5.05 51.17
N LEU A 533 1.64 -5.24 50.64
CA LEU A 533 2.44 -6.45 50.77
C LEU A 533 3.68 -6.16 51.63
N ALA A 534 3.92 -6.99 52.64
CA ALA A 534 5.14 -7.00 53.43
C ALA A 534 6.36 -7.44 52.58
N PRO A 535 7.60 -7.20 53.03
CA PRO A 535 8.79 -7.69 52.37
C PRO A 535 8.73 -9.20 52.06
N GLY A 536 9.00 -9.60 50.82
CA GLY A 536 8.95 -10.98 50.35
C GLY A 536 7.54 -11.57 50.19
N GLU A 537 6.49 -10.82 50.53
CA GLU A 537 5.12 -11.31 50.45
C GLU A 537 4.61 -11.34 48.99
N SER A 538 3.79 -12.33 48.67
CA SER A 538 3.12 -12.43 47.37
C SER A 538 1.63 -12.67 47.49
N HIS A 539 0.88 -12.23 46.49
CA HIS A 539 -0.55 -12.43 46.40
C HIS A 539 -0.98 -12.73 44.95
N GLU A 540 -2.08 -13.46 44.80
CA GLU A 540 -2.60 -13.86 43.50
C GLU A 540 -4.06 -13.43 43.32
N LEU A 541 -4.39 -13.00 42.10
CA LEU A 541 -5.73 -12.70 41.64
C LEU A 541 -6.04 -13.52 40.39
N PHE A 542 -7.32 -13.81 40.21
CA PHE A 542 -7.80 -14.54 39.04
C PHE A 542 -8.90 -13.75 38.35
N VAL A 543 -8.82 -13.64 37.03
CA VAL A 543 -9.84 -12.99 36.20
C VAL A 543 -10.24 -13.93 35.07
N ALA A 544 -11.54 -14.05 34.82
CA ALA A 544 -12.07 -14.82 33.70
C ALA A 544 -12.78 -13.87 32.73
N VAL A 545 -12.25 -13.77 31.50
CA VAL A 545 -12.73 -12.87 30.46
C VAL A 545 -13.39 -13.70 29.34
N PRO A 546 -14.73 -13.76 29.25
CA PRO A 546 -15.40 -14.47 28.17
C PRO A 546 -15.28 -13.71 26.84
N SER A 547 -15.35 -14.42 25.72
CA SER A 547 -15.35 -13.81 24.39
C SER A 547 -16.71 -13.26 23.97
N VAL A 548 -17.74 -13.40 24.80
CA VAL A 548 -19.12 -12.96 24.56
C VAL A 548 -19.69 -12.35 25.84
N THR A 549 -20.72 -11.50 25.73
CA THR A 549 -21.47 -11.06 26.91
C THR A 549 -22.32 -12.22 27.45
N LEU A 550 -22.16 -12.52 28.74
CA LEU A 550 -22.97 -13.52 29.44
C LEU A 550 -24.18 -12.84 30.09
N ASP A 551 -25.37 -13.37 29.85
CA ASP A 551 -26.65 -12.86 30.34
C ASP A 551 -27.41 -13.88 31.21
N LYS A 552 -26.93 -15.13 31.26
CA LYS A 552 -27.52 -16.21 32.06
C LYS A 552 -26.69 -16.48 33.31
N ASP A 553 -27.33 -16.46 34.47
CA ASP A 553 -26.69 -16.78 35.75
C ASP A 553 -26.08 -18.19 35.77
N GLU A 554 -26.65 -19.15 35.05
CA GLU A 554 -26.08 -20.51 34.92
C GLU A 554 -24.69 -20.49 34.28
N GLU A 555 -24.50 -19.73 33.19
CA GLU A 555 -23.21 -19.59 32.51
C GLU A 555 -22.21 -18.84 33.40
N ILE A 556 -22.64 -17.77 34.09
CA ILE A 556 -21.79 -17.01 35.01
C ILE A 556 -21.37 -17.87 36.21
N ASN A 557 -22.29 -18.66 36.78
CA ASN A 557 -22.00 -19.57 37.88
C ASN A 557 -21.10 -20.73 37.46
N ALA A 558 -21.22 -21.23 36.23
CA ALA A 558 -20.27 -22.20 35.67
C ALA A 558 -18.89 -21.56 35.49
N LEU A 559 -18.83 -20.32 35.03
CA LEU A 559 -17.58 -19.57 34.90
C LEU A 559 -16.89 -19.33 36.25
N ALA A 560 -17.66 -19.07 37.30
CA ALA A 560 -17.13 -18.88 38.66
C ALA A 560 -16.42 -20.13 39.23
N LYS A 561 -16.76 -21.32 38.71
CA LYS A 561 -16.14 -22.61 39.11
C LYS A 561 -14.84 -22.91 38.37
N ARG A 562 -14.48 -22.13 37.35
CA ARG A 562 -13.24 -22.33 36.57
C ARG A 562 -12.04 -22.11 37.47
N ASP A 563 -10.98 -22.88 37.26
CA ASP A 563 -9.76 -22.81 38.05
C ASP A 563 -8.55 -22.74 37.13
N PHE A 564 -7.72 -21.73 37.32
CA PHE A 564 -6.60 -21.50 36.42
C PHE A 564 -5.59 -22.65 36.43
N GLU A 565 -5.32 -23.25 37.60
CA GLU A 565 -4.30 -24.30 37.72
C GLU A 565 -4.82 -25.65 37.22
N ALA A 566 -6.12 -25.92 37.37
CA ALA A 566 -6.75 -27.11 36.81
C ALA A 566 -6.87 -27.04 35.27
N ASP A 567 -7.05 -25.83 34.72
CA ASP A 567 -7.29 -25.59 33.30
C ASP A 567 -5.99 -25.34 32.49
N ALA A 568 -4.83 -25.12 33.14
CA ALA A 568 -3.53 -24.76 32.52
C ALA A 568 -2.45 -25.86 32.55
#